data_AF-W2TKX8-F1
#
_entry.id   AF-W2TKX8-F1
#
_cell.length_a   1.000
_cell.length_b   1.000
_cell.length_c   1.000
_cell.angle_alpha   90.00
_cell.angle_beta   90.00
_cell.angle_gamma   90.00
#
_symmetry.space_group_name_H-M   'P 1'
#
loop_
_entity.id
_entity.type
_entity.pdbx_description
1 polymer ?
#
loop_
_entity_poly.entity_id
_entity_poly.type
_entity_poly.pdbx_seq_one_letter_code
_entity_poly.pdbx_strand_id
1 'polypeptide(L)'
;MLNPFGEDDDDFECNALIDRNITMVLMMVDQGYDRPPDLKRDPFWDEEVEPLYSEESAKIPNNQLKGSVSEVRLPEHVQEIRMVPHYDDRDPLISNSPTLRRRVSVVPVNQ
;
A
#
# COMPACT_ATOMS: atom_id res chain seq x y z
N MET A 1 -9.78 -27.55 0.18
CA MET A 1 -10.97 -27.49 1.06
C MET A 1 -12.23 -27.43 0.21
N LEU A 2 -13.27 -28.19 0.60
CA LEU A 2 -14.59 -28.14 -0.04
C LEU A 2 -15.61 -27.42 0.86
N ASN A 3 -15.51 -27.59 2.18
CA ASN A 3 -16.29 -26.89 3.19
C ASN A 3 -15.36 -26.45 4.33
N PRO A 4 -15.23 -25.14 4.64
CA PRO A 4 -14.36 -24.62 5.68
C PRO A 4 -15.02 -24.42 7.05
N PHE A 5 -16.27 -24.87 7.21
CA PHE A 5 -17.10 -24.66 8.40
C PHE A 5 -17.38 -25.97 9.15
N GLY A 6 -16.54 -26.99 8.96
CA GLY A 6 -16.62 -28.26 9.68
C GLY A 6 -15.86 -28.22 11.02
N GLU A 7 -15.38 -29.39 11.42
CA GLU A 7 -14.57 -29.60 12.63
C GLU A 7 -13.15 -30.11 12.28
N ASP A 8 -12.75 -30.05 11.01
CA ASP A 8 -11.41 -30.47 10.61
C ASP A 8 -10.36 -29.48 11.16
N ASP A 9 -9.13 -29.94 11.42
CA ASP A 9 -8.08 -29.13 12.05
C ASP A 9 -7.70 -27.84 11.27
N ASP A 10 -8.01 -27.79 9.97
CA ASP A 10 -7.76 -26.64 9.07
C ASP A 10 -9.02 -25.76 8.84
N ASP A 11 -10.15 -26.06 9.50
CA ASP A 11 -11.40 -25.29 9.38
C ASP A 11 -11.36 -24.00 10.21
N PHE A 12 -12.32 -23.10 9.94
CA PHE A 12 -12.43 -21.86 10.71
C PHE A 12 -12.92 -22.11 12.14
N GLU A 13 -12.24 -21.51 13.10
CA GLU A 13 -12.62 -21.47 14.51
C GLU A 13 -13.81 -20.53 14.77
N CYS A 14 -14.98 -20.88 14.24
CA CYS A 14 -16.18 -20.03 14.25
C CYS A 14 -16.69 -19.77 15.67
N ASN A 15 -16.62 -20.77 16.56
CA ASN A 15 -17.04 -20.62 17.96
C ASN A 15 -16.18 -19.58 18.70
N ALA A 16 -14.86 -19.61 18.50
CA ALA A 16 -13.95 -18.62 19.07
C ALA A 16 -14.24 -17.20 18.55
N LEU A 17 -14.58 -17.06 17.27
CA LEU A 17 -14.97 -15.77 16.69
C LEU A 17 -16.28 -15.25 17.28
N ILE A 18 -17.28 -16.11 17.50
CA ILE A 18 -18.55 -15.72 18.12
C ILE A 18 -18.32 -15.22 19.54
N ASP A 19 -17.60 -15.99 20.36
CA ASP A 19 -17.29 -15.63 21.75
C ASP A 19 -16.51 -14.31 21.83
N ARG A 20 -15.50 -14.15 20.97
CA ARG A 20 -14.71 -12.92 20.88
C ARG A 20 -15.58 -11.73 20.49
N ASN A 21 -16.43 -11.86 19.47
CA ASN A 21 -17.21 -10.76 18.95
C ASN A 21 -18.25 -10.29 19.97
N ILE A 22 -18.97 -11.21 20.62
CA ILE A 22 -19.95 -10.88 21.65
C ILE A 22 -19.26 -10.18 22.82
N THR A 23 -18.13 -10.73 23.29
CA THR A 23 -17.36 -10.13 24.39
C THR A 23 -16.88 -8.72 24.05
N MET A 24 -16.24 -8.54 22.89
CA MET A 24 -15.70 -7.23 22.48
C MET A 24 -16.81 -6.19 22.30
N VAL A 25 -17.90 -6.52 21.61
CA VAL A 25 -18.96 -5.56 21.33
C VAL A 25 -19.66 -5.13 22.61
N LEU A 26 -19.95 -6.07 23.53
CA LEU A 26 -20.54 -5.73 24.83
C LEU A 26 -19.61 -4.85 25.65
N MET A 27 -18.29 -5.12 25.68
CA MET A 27 -17.32 -4.25 26.34
C MET A 27 -17.26 -2.85 25.73
N MET A 28 -17.33 -2.73 24.40
CA MET A 28 -17.29 -1.44 23.71
C MET A 28 -18.49 -0.56 24.05
N VAL A 29 -19.70 -1.12 24.03
CA VAL A 29 -20.94 -0.34 24.28
C VAL A 29 -21.22 -0.10 25.76
N ASP A 30 -20.68 -0.93 26.65
CA ASP A 30 -20.84 -0.76 28.11
C ASP A 30 -19.69 0.07 28.70
N GLN A 31 -18.46 -0.45 28.67
CA GLN A 31 -17.32 0.17 29.33
C GLN A 31 -16.68 1.29 28.49
N GLY A 32 -16.76 1.18 27.16
CA GLY A 32 -16.14 2.12 26.22
C GLY A 32 -17.04 3.28 25.78
N TYR A 33 -18.35 3.23 26.08
CA TYR A 33 -19.28 4.27 25.65
C TYR A 33 -18.97 5.61 26.32
N ASP A 34 -18.81 6.65 25.51
CA ASP A 34 -18.52 8.03 25.92
C ASP A 34 -17.33 8.16 26.90
N ARG A 35 -16.36 7.25 26.78
CA ARG A 35 -15.16 7.22 27.62
C ARG A 35 -13.87 7.23 26.78
N PRO A 36 -13.63 8.27 25.98
CA PRO A 36 -12.35 8.43 25.29
C PRO A 36 -11.21 8.66 26.31
N PRO A 37 -9.97 8.26 25.99
CA PRO A 37 -8.80 8.68 26.76
C PRO A 37 -8.63 10.20 26.78
N ASP A 38 -7.97 10.72 27.81
CA ASP A 38 -7.63 12.14 27.89
C ASP A 38 -6.79 12.60 26.70
N LEU A 39 -7.18 13.72 26.09
CA LEU A 39 -6.38 14.36 25.05
C LEU A 39 -5.13 15.01 25.64
N LYS A 40 -3.96 14.54 25.20
CA LYS A 40 -2.64 15.04 25.60
C LYS A 40 -1.80 15.21 24.35
N ARG A 41 -0.90 16.21 24.35
CA ARG A 41 0.14 16.29 23.32
C ARG A 41 1.03 15.08 23.44
N ASP A 42 1.29 14.40 22.34
CA ASP A 42 2.20 13.27 22.33
C ASP A 42 3.66 13.76 22.43
N PRO A 43 4.61 12.87 22.76
CA PRO A 43 6.01 13.25 22.91
C PRO A 43 6.67 13.85 21.67
N PHE A 44 6.10 13.65 20.48
CA PHE A 44 6.67 14.11 19.20
C PHE A 44 5.92 15.32 18.63
N TRP A 45 5.08 15.99 19.43
CA TRP A 45 4.18 17.05 18.97
C TRP A 45 4.88 18.23 18.26
N ASP A 46 6.07 18.61 18.71
CA ASP A 46 6.84 19.75 18.19
C ASP A 46 8.15 19.34 17.46
N GLU A 47 8.40 18.03 17.29
CA GLU A 47 9.66 17.48 16.77
C GLU A 47 9.45 16.67 15.47
N GLU A 48 10.52 16.49 14.69
CA GLU A 48 10.50 15.60 13.53
C GLU A 48 10.42 14.14 14.00
N VAL A 49 9.43 13.39 13.53
CA VAL A 49 9.15 12.03 14.01
C VAL A 49 10.08 11.03 13.30
N GLU A 50 11.06 10.51 14.03
CA GLU A 50 11.83 9.34 13.61
C GLU A 50 11.32 8.06 14.31
N PRO A 51 10.89 7.03 13.56
CA PRO A 51 10.47 5.77 14.16
C PRO A 51 11.59 5.12 14.97
N LEU A 52 11.29 4.79 16.23
CA LEU A 52 12.21 4.06 17.10
C LEU A 52 12.10 2.55 16.83
N TYR A 53 13.26 1.89 16.76
CA TYR A 53 13.35 0.44 16.59
C TYR A 53 14.06 -0.18 17.79
N SER A 54 13.73 -1.43 18.09
CA SER A 54 14.55 -2.24 19.00
C SER A 54 15.95 -2.46 18.38
N GLU A 55 16.95 -2.79 19.21
CA GLU A 55 18.32 -3.02 18.71
C GLU A 55 18.38 -4.12 17.63
N GLU A 56 17.55 -5.16 17.74
CA GLU A 56 17.45 -6.24 16.76
C GLU A 56 16.79 -5.76 15.47
N SER A 57 15.67 -5.03 15.56
CA SER A 57 14.95 -4.54 14.39
C SER A 57 15.68 -3.41 13.66
N ALA A 58 16.50 -2.62 14.36
CA ALA A 58 17.31 -1.56 13.76
C ALA A 58 18.40 -2.09 12.81
N LYS A 59 18.83 -3.36 13.00
CA LYS A 59 19.78 -4.03 12.12
C LYS A 59 19.13 -4.53 10.82
N ILE A 60 17.79 -4.59 10.77
CA ILE A 60 17.04 -5.00 9.58
C ILE A 60 17.07 -3.84 8.58
N PRO A 61 17.57 -4.05 7.35
CA PRO A 61 17.59 -3.00 6.34
C PRO A 61 16.19 -2.47 6.05
N ASN A 62 16.03 -1.15 6.14
CA ASN A 62 14.79 -0.48 5.75
C ASN A 62 14.84 -0.11 4.26
N ASN A 63 14.18 -0.91 3.43
CA ASN A 63 14.08 -0.69 1.99
C ASN A 63 12.75 -0.01 1.65
N GLN A 64 12.66 1.29 1.92
CA GLN A 64 11.48 2.07 1.54
C GLN A 64 11.19 1.90 0.03
N LEU A 65 9.92 1.75 -0.31
CA LEU A 65 9.48 1.65 -1.69
C LEU A 65 9.77 2.98 -2.40
N LYS A 66 10.84 2.98 -3.19
CA LYS A 66 11.16 4.04 -4.12
C LYS A 66 10.61 3.66 -5.49
N GLY A 67 9.95 4.61 -6.16
CA GLY A 67 9.46 4.38 -7.53
C GLY A 67 10.61 4.00 -8.45
N SER A 68 10.38 3.12 -9.43
CA SER A 68 11.45 2.59 -10.30
C SER A 68 12.22 3.67 -11.08
N VAL A 69 11.68 4.88 -11.18
CA VAL A 69 12.25 6.04 -11.89
C VAL A 69 12.68 7.16 -10.91
N SER A 70 12.59 6.97 -9.60
CA SER A 70 12.72 8.05 -8.60
C SER A 70 14.11 8.72 -8.56
N GLU A 71 15.16 8.02 -8.95
CA GLU A 71 16.55 8.52 -8.97
C GLU A 71 17.04 8.83 -10.39
N VAL A 72 16.16 8.75 -11.40
CA VAL A 72 16.53 9.04 -12.79
C VAL A 72 16.67 10.55 -12.97
N ARG A 73 17.90 11.01 -13.19
CA ARG A 73 18.19 12.40 -13.56
C ARG A 73 18.17 12.53 -15.08
N LEU A 74 17.21 13.29 -15.59
CA LEU A 74 17.14 13.61 -17.01
C LEU A 74 18.17 14.70 -17.35
N PRO A 75 18.82 14.64 -18.53
CA PRO A 75 19.67 15.72 -19.00
C PRO A 75 18.90 17.05 -19.12
N GLU A 76 19.57 18.17 -18.89
CA GLU A 76 18.94 19.51 -18.86
C GLU A 76 18.20 19.89 -20.15
N HIS A 77 18.59 19.30 -21.28
CA HIS A 77 17.99 19.57 -22.58
C HIS A 77 16.68 18.80 -22.83
N VAL A 78 16.29 17.86 -21.97
CA VAL A 78 15.07 17.07 -22.12
C VAL A 78 13.91 17.79 -21.43
N GLN A 79 13.05 18.42 -22.22
CA GLN A 79 11.88 19.17 -21.73
C GLN A 79 10.56 18.37 -21.81
N GLU A 80 10.54 17.33 -22.64
CA GLU A 80 9.33 16.54 -22.92
C GLU A 80 9.68 15.06 -23.07
N ILE A 81 8.85 14.19 -22.49
CA ILE A 81 8.96 12.74 -22.65
C ILE A 81 7.73 12.24 -23.40
N ARG A 82 7.98 11.52 -24.50
CA ARG A 82 6.93 10.87 -25.28
C ARG A 82 6.68 9.46 -24.74
N MET A 83 5.57 9.30 -24.04
CA MET A 83 5.10 8.00 -23.57
C MET A 83 4.49 7.24 -24.73
N VAL A 84 4.92 6.00 -24.94
CA VAL A 84 4.41 5.10 -25.98
C VAL A 84 3.91 3.81 -25.36
N PRO A 85 2.87 3.18 -25.93
CA PRO A 85 2.47 1.84 -25.53
C PRO A 85 3.64 0.87 -25.71
N HIS A 86 3.77 -0.08 -24.79
CA HIS A 86 4.69 -1.20 -24.97
C HIS A 86 4.28 -2.00 -26.20
N TYR A 87 5.22 -2.29 -27.09
CA TYR A 87 4.97 -3.18 -28.22
C TYR A 87 4.88 -4.61 -27.69
N ASP A 88 3.78 -5.30 -27.95
CA ASP A 88 3.70 -6.74 -27.70
C ASP A 88 4.37 -7.45 -28.88
N ASP A 89 5.56 -8.02 -28.67
CA ASP A 89 6.31 -8.75 -29.69
C ASP A 89 5.56 -9.98 -30.21
N ARG A 90 4.47 -10.39 -29.55
CA ARG A 90 3.63 -11.52 -29.95
C ARG A 90 2.66 -11.22 -31.09
N ASP A 91 2.40 -9.96 -31.43
CA ASP A 91 1.48 -9.60 -32.52
C ASP A 91 2.02 -8.45 -33.41
N PRO A 92 2.89 -8.76 -34.38
CA PRO A 92 3.56 -7.78 -35.23
C PRO A 92 2.61 -6.99 -36.15
N LEU A 93 1.33 -7.40 -36.26
CA LEU A 93 0.34 -6.74 -37.11
C LEU A 93 -0.28 -5.49 -36.47
N ILE A 94 -0.09 -5.28 -35.16
CA ILE A 94 -0.68 -4.15 -34.42
C ILE A 94 0.13 -2.84 -34.58
N SER A 95 1.40 -2.94 -34.97
CA SER A 95 2.34 -1.80 -35.07
C SER A 95 1.84 -0.63 -35.94
N ASN A 96 1.06 -0.92 -36.98
CA ASN A 96 0.54 0.08 -37.93
C ASN A 96 -0.94 0.44 -37.74
N SER A 97 -1.60 -0.03 -36.68
CA SER A 97 -3.01 0.29 -36.45
C SER A 97 -3.21 1.77 -36.10
N PRO A 98 -4.14 2.49 -36.75
CA PRO A 98 -4.45 3.88 -36.42
C PRO A 98 -4.99 4.06 -34.99
N THR A 99 -5.43 2.98 -34.33
CA THR A 99 -5.87 3.01 -32.92
C THR A 99 -4.73 3.17 -31.92
N LEU A 100 -3.49 2.76 -32.26
CA LEU A 100 -2.33 2.96 -31.38
C LEU A 100 -1.82 4.40 -31.38
N ARG A 101 -1.99 5.14 -32.49
CA ARG A 101 -1.58 6.56 -32.56
C ARG A 101 -2.29 7.44 -31.52
N ARG A 102 -3.45 7.02 -31.01
CA ARG A 102 -4.20 7.72 -29.95
C ARG A 102 -3.73 7.41 -28.52
N ARG A 103 -2.72 6.54 -28.32
CA ARG A 103 -2.23 6.12 -27.00
C ARG A 103 -0.84 6.66 -26.68
N VAL A 104 -0.47 7.77 -27.31
CA VAL A 104 0.79 8.48 -27.07
C VAL A 104 0.47 9.72 -26.25
N SER A 105 1.13 9.89 -25.12
CA SER A 105 1.08 11.13 -24.36
C SER A 105 2.45 11.79 -24.32
N VAL A 106 2.48 13.11 -24.40
CA VAL A 106 3.68 13.90 -24.16
C VAL A 106 3.56 14.47 -22.76
N VAL A 107 4.54 14.18 -21.91
CA VAL A 107 4.58 14.65 -20.53
C VAL A 107 5.67 15.71 -20.44
N PRO A 108 5.34 16.97 -20.08
CA PRO A 108 6.33 17.99 -19.85
C PRO A 108 7.14 17.66 -18.59
N VAL A 109 8.44 17.94 -18.63
CA VAL A 109 9.35 17.77 -17.50
C VAL A 109 9.51 19.13 -16.82
N ASN A 110 8.93 19.27 -15.63
CA ASN A 110 9.21 20.41 -14.76
C ASN A 110 10.48 20.07 -13.95
N GLN A 111 11.54 20.86 -14.14
CA GLN A 111 12.74 20.80 -13.30
C GLN A 111 12.51 21.47 -11.95
#